data_AF-A0A7V6TM76-F1
#
_entry.id   AF-A0A7V6TM76-F1
#
_cell.length_a   1.000
_cell.length_b   1.000
_cell.length_c   1.000
_cell.angle_alpha   90.00
_cell.angle_beta   90.00
_cell.angle_gamma   90.00
#
_symmetry.space_group_name_H-M   'P 1'
#
loop_
_entity.id
_entity.type
_entity.pdbx_description
1 polymer ?
#
loop_
_entity_poly.entity_id
_entity_poly.type
_entity_poly.pdbx_seq_one_letter_code
_entity_poly.pdbx_strand_id
1 'polypeptide(L)' 'MRIQKDNIVIRSATVDDAIQLNKWWNDGRIMEHAGFPNGLGESLEYTIENIKSREGKLSQLCIIEIDGNL' A
#
# COMPACT_ATOMS: atom_id res chain seq x y z
N MET A 1 8.12 -4.59 -10.05
CA MET A 1 7.54 -3.66 -11.05
C MET A 1 8.03 -2.26 -10.74
N ARG A 2 8.42 -1.48 -11.75
CA ARG A 2 8.70 -0.05 -11.58
C ARG A 2 8.42 0.71 -12.89
N ILE A 3 7.52 1.69 -12.84
CA ILE A 3 7.19 2.59 -13.95
C ILE A 3 7.38 4.01 -13.45
N GLN A 4 7.96 4.88 -14.27
CA GLN A 4 8.15 6.29 -13.93
C GLN A 4 7.79 7.18 -15.09
N LYS A 5 7.08 8.26 -14.79
CA LYS A 5 6.79 9.36 -15.71
C LYS A 5 6.82 10.67 -14.92
N ASP A 6 7.68 11.59 -15.34
CA ASP A 6 7.87 12.87 -14.66
C ASP A 6 8.16 12.67 -13.16
N ASN A 7 7.35 13.28 -12.29
CA ASN A 7 7.45 13.18 -10.84
C ASN A 7 6.66 12.00 -10.23
N ILE A 8 6.05 11.13 -11.04
CA ILE A 8 5.22 10.01 -10.60
C ILE A 8 5.97 8.70 -10.78
N VAL A 9 6.05 7.90 -9.70
CA VAL A 9 6.61 6.55 -9.71
C VAL A 9 5.55 5.56 -9.26
N ILE A 10 5.34 4.50 -10.03
CA ILE A 10 4.57 3.32 -9.60
C ILE A 10 5.56 2.19 -9.41
N ARG A 11 5.69 1.68 -8.18
CA ARG A 11 6.59 0.58 -7.87
C ARG A 11 5.89 -0.51 -7.07
N SER A 12 6.44 -1.72 -7.11
CA SER A 12 6.02 -2.78 -6.17
C SER A 12 6.17 -2.29 -4.74
N ALA A 13 5.17 -2.57 -3.91
CA ALA A 13 5.28 -2.41 -2.47
C ALA A 13 6.30 -3.41 -1.91
N THR A 14 7.10 -2.98 -0.94
CA THR A 14 8.00 -3.82 -0.16
C THR A 14 7.49 -3.93 1.28
N VAL A 15 8.12 -4.78 2.08
CA VAL A 15 7.78 -4.90 3.51
C VAL A 15 8.00 -3.59 4.28
N ASP A 16 8.85 -2.69 3.78
CA ASP A 16 9.10 -1.39 4.41
C ASP A 16 7.89 -0.45 4.27
N ASP A 17 7.06 -0.64 3.24
CA ASP A 17 5.83 0.13 3.05
C ASP A 17 4.70 -0.34 3.99
N ALA A 18 4.87 -1.47 4.69
CA ALA A 18 3.80 -2.07 5.49
C ALA A 18 3.28 -1.15 6.59
N ILE A 19 4.16 -0.37 7.23
CA ILE A 19 3.75 0.58 8.28
C ILE A 19 2.81 1.64 7.70
N GLN A 20 3.15 2.20 6.54
CA GLN A 20 2.36 3.25 5.90
C GLN A 20 1.04 2.70 5.34
N LEU A 21 1.08 1.53 4.70
CA LEU A 21 -0.11 0.84 4.20
C LEU A 21 -1.06 0.46 5.34
N ASN A 22 -0.55 -0.11 6.43
CA ASN A 22 -1.36 -0.48 7.59
C ASN A 22 -2.02 0.76 8.22
N LYS A 23 -1.28 1.87 8.33
CA LYS A 23 -1.84 3.15 8.80
C LYS A 23 -2.97 3.64 7.90
N TRP A 24 -2.77 3.67 6.58
CA TRP A 24 -3.80 4.12 5.64
C TRP A 24 -5.02 3.21 5.64
N TRP A 25 -4.82 1.90 5.61
CA TRP A 25 -5.91 0.92 5.59
C TRP A 25 -6.69 0.86 6.90
N ASN A 26 -6.07 1.23 8.03
CA ASN A 26 -6.75 1.31 9.32
C ASN A 26 -7.36 2.70 9.60
N ASP A 27 -7.06 3.71 8.78
CA ASP A 27 -7.68 5.03 8.90
C ASP A 27 -9.03 5.05 8.17
N GLY A 28 -10.10 5.07 8.96
CA GLY A 28 -11.47 5.13 8.44
C GLY A 28 -11.76 6.33 7.55
N ARG A 29 -11.09 7.49 7.75
CA ARG A 29 -11.28 8.67 6.89
C ARG A 29 -10.72 8.43 5.49
N ILE A 30 -9.58 7.72 5.40
CA ILE A 30 -8.97 7.38 4.12
C ILE A 30 -9.78 6.28 3.44
N MET A 31 -10.15 5.25 4.21
CA MET A 31 -10.78 4.06 3.68
C MET A 31 -12.29 4.18 3.47
N GLU A 32 -12.94 5.25 3.94
CA GLU A 32 -14.34 5.57 3.61
C GLU A 32 -14.54 5.63 2.08
N HIS A 33 -13.57 6.19 1.35
CA HIS A 33 -13.59 6.23 -0.12
C HIS A 33 -13.58 4.83 -0.78
N ALA A 34 -13.09 3.81 -0.06
CA ALA A 34 -13.07 2.43 -0.49
C ALA A 34 -14.21 1.58 0.11
N GLY A 35 -15.14 2.19 0.86
CA GLY A 35 -16.28 1.51 1.49
C GLY A 35 -16.01 0.94 2.90
N PHE A 36 -14.89 1.30 3.54
CA PHE A 36 -14.55 0.87 4.90
C PHE A 36 -14.42 2.09 5.84
N PRO A 37 -15.53 2.69 6.30
CA PRO A 37 -15.52 3.94 7.08
C PRO A 37 -14.86 3.82 8.46
N ASN A 38 -14.62 2.59 8.94
CA ASN A 38 -13.92 2.32 10.20
C ASN A 38 -12.49 1.78 9.98
N GLY A 39 -11.98 1.81 8.74
CA GLY A 39 -10.75 1.13 8.36
C GLY A 39 -10.92 -0.39 8.29
N LEU A 40 -9.84 -1.10 7.97
CA LEU A 40 -9.81 -2.56 7.91
C LEU A 40 -9.60 -3.21 9.29
N GLY A 41 -8.94 -2.51 10.21
CA GLY A 41 -8.62 -3.03 11.55
C GLY A 41 -7.60 -4.18 11.53
N GLU A 42 -6.78 -4.27 10.49
CA GLU A 42 -5.80 -5.35 10.32
C GLU A 42 -4.53 -5.10 11.14
N SER A 43 -3.91 -6.17 11.64
CA SER A 43 -2.61 -6.05 12.32
C SER A 43 -1.48 -5.78 11.32
N LEU A 44 -0.39 -5.18 11.80
CA LEU A 44 0.78 -4.91 10.98
C LEU A 44 1.37 -6.21 10.40
N GLU A 45 1.37 -7.29 11.19
CA GLU A 45 1.85 -8.61 10.76
C GLU A 45 1.03 -9.13 9.57
N TYR A 46 -0.29 -8.97 9.60
CA TYR A 46 -1.15 -9.35 8.48
C TYR A 46 -0.83 -8.52 7.23
N THR A 47 -0.61 -7.22 7.36
CA THR A 47 -0.19 -6.36 6.24
C THR A 47 1.15 -6.80 5.64
N ILE A 48 2.14 -7.12 6.48
CA ILE A 48 3.45 -7.65 6.03
C ILE A 48 3.28 -8.95 5.24
N GLU A 49 2.52 -9.91 5.78
CA GLU A 49 2.28 -11.19 5.12
C GLU A 49 1.47 -11.03 3.82
N ASN A 50 0.52 -10.11 3.78
CA ASN A 50 -0.24 -9.79 2.57
C ASN A 50 0.69 -9.29 1.45
N ILE A 51 1.64 -8.39 1.75
CA ILE A 51 2.65 -7.92 0.79
C ILE A 51 3.51 -9.07 0.29
N LYS A 52 4.11 -9.86 1.20
CA LYS A 52 4.95 -11.03 0.84
C LYS A 52 4.20 -12.04 -0.02
N SER A 53 2.94 -12.33 0.32
CA SER A 53 2.14 -13.33 -0.39
C SER A 53 1.86 -12.97 -1.84
N ARG A 54 2.03 -11.70 -2.22
CA ARG A 54 1.77 -11.18 -3.57
C ARG A 54 3.04 -10.78 -4.32
N GLU A 55 4.20 -10.86 -3.68
CA GLU A 55 5.48 -10.51 -4.28
C GLU A 55 5.73 -11.33 -5.56
N GLY A 56 6.16 -10.65 -6.63
CA GLY A 56 6.40 -11.26 -7.94
C GLY A 56 5.15 -11.71 -8.72
N LYS A 57 3.94 -11.57 -8.16
CA LYS A 57 2.68 -11.91 -8.84
C LYS A 57 2.13 -10.73 -9.64
N LEU A 58 1.28 -11.01 -10.63
CA LEU A 58 0.51 -9.97 -11.33
C LEU A 58 -0.39 -9.18 -10.38
N SER A 59 -0.83 -9.81 -9.28
CA SER A 59 -1.65 -9.20 -8.22
C SER A 59 -0.83 -8.56 -7.09
N GLN A 60 0.45 -8.24 -7.34
CA GLN A 60 1.29 -7.51 -6.38
C GLN A 60 0.67 -6.17 -6.00
N LEU A 61 0.93 -5.74 -4.77
CA LEU A 61 0.59 -4.39 -4.34
C LEU A 61 1.62 -3.42 -4.93
N CYS A 62 1.16 -2.21 -5.25
CA CYS A 62 2.00 -1.13 -5.74
C CYS A 62 1.82 0.12 -4.90
N ILE A 63 2.91 0.88 -4.75
CA ILE A 63 2.93 2.23 -4.20
C ILE A 63 3.00 3.22 -5.36
N ILE A 64 2.24 4.30 -5.25
CA ILE A 64 2.36 5.46 -6.12
C ILE A 64 3.05 6.56 -5.32
N GLU A 65 4.22 6.97 -5.76
CA GLU A 65 5.00 8.07 -5.16
C GLU A 65 4.87 9.30 -6.06
N ILE A 66 4.69 10.47 -5.46
CA ILE A 66 4.63 11.77 -6.15
C ILE A 66 5.72 12.67 -5.57
N ASP A 67 6.54 13.26 -6.43
CA ASP A 67 7.68 14.11 -6.04
C ASP A 67 8.69 13.38 -5.13
N GLY A 68 8.76 12.04 -5.23
CA GLY A 68 9.62 11.21 -4.39
C GLY A 68 9.13 11.04 -2.95
N ASN A 69 7.90 11.47 -2.64
CA ASN A 69 7.27 11.24 -1.34
C ASN A 69 6.28 10.08 -1.41
N LEU A 70 6.16 9.41 -0.26
CA LEU A 70 5.16 8.38 0.03
C LEU A 70 3.91 9.01 0.63
#